data_AF-B0VHW9-F1
#
_entry.id   AF-B0VHW9-F1
#
_cell.length_a   1.000
_cell.length_b   1.000
_cell.length_c   1.000
_cell.angle_alpha   90.00
_cell.angle_beta   90.00
_cell.angle_gamma   90.00
#
_symmetry.space_group_name_H-M   'P 1'
#
loop_
_entity.id
_entity.type
_entity.pdbx_description
1 polymer ?
#
loop_
_entity_poly.entity_id
_entity_poly.type
_entity_poly.pdbx_seq_one_letter_code
_entity_poly.pdbx_strand_id
1 'polypeptide(L)'
;MVDENINHPSIQIIDKIRVFDKWNYDNVIKGVKLDNRLKKILLILLIVILSQPLFCNTTADKTVAWLKAKGVAPELIVVIISMIPVIELRGSIPVAIFLFNIPWLEAAVLSIIGNMIPVPFLLLLIDWFFGLISKVKPGRKFTEWLFTRTRRKGKSIEKYEEIGLAIFVGIPLPGTGGWTGALAANIFGLRFWRSMFFIFLGVIMAAIIVTILSLMGTLAL
;
A
#
# COMPACT_ATOMS: atom_id res chain seq x y z
N MET A 1 -55.89 35.07 -7.06
CA MET A 1 -54.86 34.05 -7.36
C MET A 1 -54.09 33.85 -6.08
N VAL A 2 -54.51 32.89 -5.26
CA VAL A 2 -53.94 32.62 -3.93
C VAL A 2 -53.26 31.27 -4.00
N ASP A 3 -52.03 31.24 -3.46
CA ASP A 3 -51.10 30.12 -3.38
C ASP A 3 -51.73 28.77 -3.04
N GLU A 4 -51.56 27.81 -3.93
CA GLU A 4 -51.97 26.41 -3.70
C GLU A 4 -50.77 25.45 -3.70
N ASN A 5 -49.57 25.91 -3.34
CA ASN A 5 -48.36 25.07 -3.45
C ASN A 5 -47.38 25.15 -2.27
N ILE A 6 -47.85 25.51 -1.07
CA ILE A 6 -46.98 25.57 0.14
C ILE A 6 -47.09 24.30 1.01
N ASN A 7 -48.09 23.45 0.80
CA ASN A 7 -48.34 22.26 1.62
C ASN A 7 -48.10 20.91 0.91
N HIS A 8 -47.42 20.91 -0.24
CA HIS A 8 -47.08 19.64 -0.90
C HIS A 8 -45.98 18.90 -0.12
N PRO A 9 -46.17 17.61 0.25
CA PRO A 9 -45.25 16.87 1.12
C PRO A 9 -43.81 16.80 0.61
N SER A 10 -43.58 16.89 -0.70
CA SER A 10 -42.22 16.91 -1.27
C SER A 10 -41.42 18.17 -0.91
N ILE A 11 -42.07 19.34 -0.76
CA ILE A 11 -41.38 20.60 -0.43
C ILE A 11 -40.91 20.59 1.03
N GLN A 12 -41.73 20.07 1.93
CA GLN A 12 -41.37 19.91 3.35
C GLN A 12 -40.21 18.93 3.57
N ILE A 13 -40.11 17.89 2.73
CA ILE A 13 -39.02 16.92 2.77
C ILE A 13 -37.72 17.57 2.25
N ILE A 14 -37.79 18.33 1.15
CA ILE A 14 -36.63 19.02 0.57
C ILE A 14 -36.07 20.05 1.56
N ASP A 15 -36.93 20.81 2.24
CA ASP A 15 -36.50 21.79 3.24
C ASP A 15 -35.89 21.12 4.48
N LYS A 16 -36.44 19.99 4.93
CA LYS A 16 -35.84 19.19 6.03
C LYS A 16 -34.46 18.65 5.67
N ILE A 17 -34.28 18.13 4.47
CA ILE A 17 -32.97 17.62 4.00
C ILE A 17 -31.97 18.76 3.92
N ARG A 18 -32.35 19.90 3.32
CA ARG A 18 -31.48 21.07 3.17
C ARG A 18 -31.05 21.65 4.52
N VAL A 19 -31.95 21.71 5.50
CA VAL A 19 -31.63 22.18 6.86
C VAL A 19 -30.74 21.18 7.61
N PHE A 20 -31.00 19.87 7.45
CA PHE A 20 -30.18 18.82 8.07
C PHE A 20 -28.75 18.80 7.53
N ASP A 21 -28.57 18.91 6.20
CA ASP A 21 -27.24 18.95 5.57
C ASP A 21 -26.45 20.18 5.99
N LYS A 22 -27.10 21.36 6.05
CA LYS A 22 -26.46 22.60 6.48
C LYS A 22 -26.06 22.55 7.96
N TRP A 23 -26.93 22.02 8.82
CA TRP A 23 -26.64 21.85 10.24
C TRP A 23 -25.48 20.88 10.48
N ASN A 24 -25.42 19.78 9.72
CA ASN A 24 -24.35 18.79 9.85
C ASN A 24 -23.00 19.33 9.33
N TYR A 25 -23.00 20.03 8.20
CA TYR A 25 -21.79 20.62 7.62
C TYR A 25 -21.16 21.69 8.51
N ASP A 26 -21.96 22.64 9.00
CA ASP A 26 -21.46 23.74 9.83
C ASP A 26 -20.96 23.25 11.21
N ASN A 27 -21.58 22.22 11.77
CA ASN A 27 -21.15 21.64 13.06
C ASN A 27 -19.86 20.80 12.93
N VAL A 28 -19.68 20.09 11.81
CA VAL A 28 -18.44 19.36 11.54
C VAL A 28 -17.26 20.32 11.39
N ILE A 29 -17.43 21.47 10.73
CA ILE A 29 -16.35 22.44 10.56
C ILE A 29 -16.07 23.23 11.85
N LYS A 30 -17.11 23.62 12.60
CA LYS A 30 -16.93 24.40 13.85
C LYS A 30 -16.34 23.58 15.00
N GLY A 31 -16.42 22.25 14.96
CA GLY A 31 -15.87 21.35 15.98
C GLY A 31 -14.35 21.17 15.94
N VAL A 32 -13.69 21.49 14.82
CA VAL A 32 -12.25 21.31 14.65
C VAL A 32 -11.52 22.64 14.94
N LYS A 33 -11.38 22.97 16.23
CA LYS A 33 -10.47 24.06 16.65
C LYS A 33 -9.02 23.61 16.51
N LEU A 34 -8.42 23.91 15.36
CA LEU A 34 -7.01 23.61 15.09
C LEU A 34 -6.10 24.57 15.88
N ASP A 35 -5.42 24.05 16.90
CA ASP A 35 -4.53 24.85 17.75
C ASP A 35 -3.30 25.40 16.97
N ASN A 36 -2.65 26.44 17.51
CA ASN A 36 -1.53 27.09 16.86
C ASN A 36 -0.26 26.21 16.78
N ARG A 37 -0.09 25.20 17.65
CA ARG A 37 1.03 24.25 17.58
C ARG A 37 0.83 23.26 16.44
N LEU A 38 -0.37 22.74 16.28
CA LEU A 38 -0.77 21.82 15.23
C LEU A 38 -0.67 22.50 13.85
N LYS A 39 -1.09 23.78 13.74
CA LYS A 39 -0.86 24.60 12.55
C LYS A 39 0.63 24.73 12.21
N LYS A 40 1.50 24.97 13.21
CA LYS A 40 2.96 25.04 13.00
C LYS A 40 3.54 23.70 12.57
N ILE A 41 3.12 22.59 13.17
CA ILE A 41 3.55 21.24 12.78
C ILE A 41 3.12 20.94 11.35
N LEU A 42 1.86 21.23 10.99
CA LEU A 42 1.35 21.07 9.63
C LEU A 42 2.09 21.95 8.62
N LEU A 43 2.45 23.18 9.01
CA LEU A 43 3.24 24.08 8.16
C LEU A 43 4.68 23.57 7.97
N ILE A 44 5.33 23.07 9.02
CA ILE A 44 6.67 22.47 8.93
C ILE A 44 6.61 21.21 8.06
N LEU A 45 5.62 20.34 8.27
CA LEU A 45 5.41 19.15 7.43
C LEU A 45 5.18 19.55 5.97
N LEU A 46 4.36 20.57 5.71
CA LEU A 46 4.12 21.08 4.36
C LEU A 46 5.40 21.65 3.74
N ILE A 47 6.20 22.43 4.47
CA ILE A 47 7.48 22.97 3.98
C ILE A 47 8.49 21.84 3.73
N VAL A 48 8.53 20.83 4.58
CA VAL A 48 9.38 19.65 4.41
C VAL A 48 8.94 18.87 3.17
N ILE A 49 7.64 18.67 2.97
CA ILE A 49 7.05 18.01 1.79
C ILE A 49 7.35 18.81 0.51
N LEU A 50 7.17 20.12 0.53
CA LEU A 50 7.42 21.02 -0.60
C LEU A 50 8.92 21.24 -0.91
N SER A 51 9.83 20.92 0.03
CA SER A 51 11.28 21.05 -0.18
C SER A 51 11.98 19.75 -0.63
N GLN A 52 11.27 18.62 -0.65
CA GLN A 52 11.79 17.36 -1.20
C GLN A 52 12.26 17.41 -2.68
N PRO A 53 11.69 18.23 -3.60
CA PRO A 53 12.10 18.26 -5.01
C PRO A 53 13.54 18.75 -5.20
N LEU A 54 14.06 19.55 -4.27
CA LEU A 54 15.34 20.22 -4.40
C LEU A 54 16.55 19.33 -4.09
N PHE A 55 16.35 18.17 -3.46
CA PHE A 55 17.43 17.30 -2.96
C PHE A 55 17.45 15.88 -3.56
N CYS A 56 16.38 15.45 -4.26
CA CYS A 56 16.25 14.07 -4.74
C CYS A 56 17.15 13.75 -5.94
N ASN A 57 17.24 14.68 -6.91
CA ASN A 57 17.84 14.39 -8.22
C ASN A 57 19.35 14.10 -8.14
N THR A 58 20.12 14.91 -7.41
CA THR A 58 21.59 14.80 -7.36
C THR A 58 22.10 13.54 -6.64
N THR A 59 21.37 13.06 -5.63
CA THR A 59 21.77 11.88 -4.85
C THR A 59 21.37 10.58 -5.57
N ALA A 60 20.22 10.60 -6.24
CA ALA A 60 19.75 9.51 -7.07
C ALA A 60 20.69 9.22 -8.24
N ASP A 61 21.07 10.26 -8.98
CA ASP A 61 21.96 10.15 -10.14
C ASP A 61 23.35 9.61 -9.75
N LYS A 62 23.89 10.04 -8.60
CA LYS A 62 25.15 9.52 -8.04
C LYS A 62 25.05 8.04 -7.68
N THR A 63 23.92 7.63 -7.11
CA THR A 63 23.68 6.23 -6.70
C THR A 63 23.56 5.34 -7.93
N VAL A 64 22.79 5.76 -8.94
CA VAL A 64 22.66 5.06 -10.23
C VAL A 64 24.02 4.95 -10.93
N ALA A 65 24.78 6.05 -11.01
CA ALA A 65 26.09 6.05 -11.63
C ALA A 65 27.09 5.12 -10.92
N TRP A 66 27.09 5.10 -9.58
CA TRP A 66 27.92 4.20 -8.79
C TRP A 66 27.57 2.72 -9.01
N LEU A 67 26.28 2.38 -9.06
CA LEU A 67 25.81 1.02 -9.33
C LEU A 67 26.17 0.56 -10.74
N LYS A 68 25.96 1.42 -11.75
CA LYS A 68 26.36 1.16 -13.13
C LYS A 68 27.87 0.98 -13.26
N ALA A 69 28.67 1.79 -12.57
CA ALA A 69 30.14 1.65 -12.56
C ALA A 69 30.62 0.33 -11.94
N LYS A 70 29.81 -0.30 -11.08
CA LYS A 70 30.04 -1.64 -10.53
C LYS A 70 29.44 -2.77 -11.38
N GLY A 71 28.82 -2.45 -12.51
CA GLY A 71 28.19 -3.42 -13.42
C GLY A 71 26.84 -3.94 -12.91
N VAL A 72 26.21 -3.26 -11.95
CA VAL A 72 24.90 -3.67 -11.40
C VAL A 72 23.79 -2.94 -12.13
N ALA A 73 22.92 -3.69 -12.80
CA ALA A 73 21.74 -3.17 -13.48
C ALA A 73 20.69 -2.67 -12.46
N PRO A 74 20.25 -1.40 -12.52
CA PRO A 74 19.21 -0.86 -11.63
C PRO A 74 17.92 -1.69 -11.62
N GLU A 75 17.55 -2.27 -12.77
CA GLU A 75 16.38 -3.11 -12.98
C GLU A 75 16.45 -4.38 -12.10
N LEU A 76 17.64 -4.99 -12.00
CA LEU A 76 17.87 -6.14 -11.14
C LEU A 76 17.69 -5.78 -9.65
N ILE A 77 18.13 -4.58 -9.26
CA ILE A 77 17.95 -4.09 -7.89
C ILE A 77 16.47 -3.90 -7.58
N VAL A 78 15.68 -3.36 -8.51
CA VAL A 78 14.21 -3.25 -8.34
C VAL A 78 13.59 -4.63 -8.10
N VAL A 79 13.96 -5.62 -8.92
CA VAL A 79 13.50 -6.99 -8.77
C VAL A 79 13.87 -7.55 -7.40
N ILE A 80 15.13 -7.40 -6.96
CA ILE A 80 15.61 -7.85 -5.65
C ILE A 80 14.87 -7.15 -4.52
N ILE A 81 14.69 -5.82 -4.58
CA ILE A 81 13.96 -5.06 -3.56
C ILE A 81 12.52 -5.59 -3.44
N SER A 82 11.89 -5.91 -4.57
CA SER A 82 10.51 -6.42 -4.57
C SER A 82 10.38 -7.84 -4.00
N MET A 83 11.47 -8.62 -4.04
CA MET A 83 11.54 -9.93 -3.39
C MET A 83 11.69 -9.81 -1.87
N ILE A 84 12.24 -8.71 -1.34
CA ILE A 84 12.52 -8.58 0.09
C ILE A 84 11.21 -8.42 0.87
N PRO A 85 10.99 -9.21 1.95
CA PRO A 85 9.80 -9.07 2.79
C PRO A 85 9.71 -7.67 3.38
N VAL A 86 8.50 -7.23 3.75
CA VAL A 86 8.20 -5.90 4.31
C VAL A 86 8.29 -4.75 3.30
N ILE A 87 9.33 -4.71 2.47
CA ILE A 87 9.49 -3.69 1.44
C ILE A 87 8.58 -4.02 0.24
N GLU A 88 8.78 -5.21 -0.34
CA GLU A 88 7.98 -5.76 -1.44
C GLU A 88 7.77 -4.74 -2.59
N LEU A 89 6.72 -4.95 -3.38
CA LEU A 89 6.27 -4.05 -4.44
C LEU A 89 6.08 -2.58 -3.98
N ARG A 90 5.79 -2.34 -2.70
CA ARG A 90 5.44 -1.00 -2.19
C ARG A 90 6.66 -0.10 -2.09
N GLY A 91 7.83 -0.70 -1.85
CA GLY A 91 9.09 0.02 -1.93
C GLY A 91 9.73 -0.03 -3.30
N SER A 92 9.63 -1.16 -4.02
CA SER A 92 10.33 -1.29 -5.31
C SER A 92 9.80 -0.34 -6.38
N ILE A 93 8.48 -0.07 -6.44
CA ILE A 93 7.90 0.87 -7.42
C ILE A 93 8.38 2.31 -7.17
N PRO A 94 8.22 2.91 -5.96
CA PRO A 94 8.77 4.24 -5.70
C PRO A 94 10.28 4.33 -5.91
N VAL A 95 11.05 3.30 -5.52
CA VAL A 95 12.50 3.29 -5.75
C VAL A 95 12.81 3.29 -7.24
N ALA A 96 12.14 2.47 -8.04
CA ALA A 96 12.35 2.44 -9.49
C ALA A 96 12.05 3.80 -10.14
N ILE A 97 10.92 4.43 -9.77
CA ILE A 97 10.46 5.69 -10.36
C ILE A 97 11.32 6.87 -9.88
N PHE A 98 11.52 7.02 -8.56
CA PHE A 98 12.17 8.20 -7.99
C PHE A 98 13.70 8.11 -7.93
N LEU A 99 14.26 6.92 -7.67
CA LEU A 99 15.71 6.77 -7.49
C LEU A 99 16.40 6.37 -8.79
N PHE A 100 15.78 5.50 -9.58
CA PHE A 100 16.37 4.96 -10.79
C PHE A 100 15.83 5.58 -12.08
N ASN A 101 14.82 6.47 -11.98
CA ASN A 101 14.17 7.12 -13.12
C ASN A 101 13.69 6.11 -14.19
N ILE A 102 13.29 4.92 -13.76
CA ILE A 102 12.75 3.88 -14.64
C ILE A 102 11.31 4.24 -15.00
N PRO A 103 10.90 4.14 -16.28
CA PRO A 103 9.52 4.40 -16.69
C PRO A 103 8.51 3.59 -15.87
N TRP A 104 7.39 4.22 -15.50
CA TRP A 104 6.42 3.63 -14.56
C TRP A 104 5.92 2.23 -14.95
N LEU A 105 5.76 1.96 -16.25
CA LEU A 105 5.29 0.67 -16.74
C LEU A 105 6.32 -0.42 -16.50
N GLU A 106 7.58 -0.12 -16.80
CA GLU A 106 8.71 -1.03 -16.56
C GLU A 106 8.93 -1.24 -15.06
N ALA A 107 8.88 -0.16 -14.26
CA ALA A 107 8.95 -0.22 -12.80
C ALA A 107 7.87 -1.14 -12.21
N ALA A 108 6.62 -1.03 -12.68
CA ALA A 108 5.52 -1.87 -12.24
C ALA A 108 5.72 -3.33 -12.64
N VAL A 109 6.10 -3.61 -13.88
CA VAL A 109 6.32 -4.99 -14.37
C VAL A 109 7.47 -5.68 -13.62
N LEU A 110 8.62 -5.01 -13.48
CA LEU A 110 9.76 -5.53 -12.74
C LEU A 110 9.42 -5.80 -11.27
N SER A 111 8.65 -4.90 -10.66
CA SER A 111 8.18 -5.06 -9.28
C SER A 111 7.20 -6.23 -9.14
N ILE A 112 6.25 -6.40 -10.05
CA ILE A 112 5.33 -7.54 -10.04
C ILE A 112 6.12 -8.85 -10.17
N ILE A 113 7.05 -8.93 -11.13
CA ILE A 113 7.88 -10.13 -11.32
C ILE A 113 8.69 -10.43 -10.05
N GLY A 114 9.41 -9.44 -9.52
CA GLY A 114 10.21 -9.60 -8.30
C GLY A 114 9.37 -10.02 -7.10
N ASN A 115 8.16 -9.47 -6.94
CA ASN A 115 7.28 -9.84 -5.84
C ASN A 115 6.73 -11.27 -5.96
N MET A 116 6.49 -11.72 -7.19
CA MET A 116 5.93 -13.04 -7.47
C MET A 116 6.95 -14.17 -7.38
N ILE A 117 8.24 -13.90 -7.58
CA ILE A 117 9.29 -14.93 -7.47
C ILE A 117 9.32 -15.65 -6.11
N PRO A 118 9.30 -14.97 -4.94
CA PRO A 118 9.31 -15.67 -3.66
C PRO A 118 7.99 -16.41 -3.35
N VAL A 119 6.86 -16.03 -3.97
CA VAL A 119 5.53 -16.53 -3.58
C VAL A 119 5.36 -18.05 -3.75
N PRO A 120 5.72 -18.69 -4.88
CA PRO A 120 5.66 -20.15 -5.01
C PRO A 120 6.47 -20.87 -3.93
N PHE A 121 7.67 -20.39 -3.62
CA PHE A 121 8.53 -20.98 -2.60
C PHE A 121 7.93 -20.80 -1.21
N LEU A 122 7.37 -19.63 -0.92
CA LEU A 122 6.68 -19.39 0.33
C LEU A 122 5.47 -20.29 0.47
N LEU A 123 4.60 -20.38 -0.54
CA LEU A 123 3.41 -21.24 -0.47
C LEU A 123 3.76 -22.74 -0.27
N LEU A 124 4.89 -23.21 -0.80
CA LEU A 124 5.31 -24.62 -0.69
C LEU A 124 6.14 -24.91 0.57
N LEU A 125 6.98 -23.97 0.99
CA LEU A 125 8.05 -24.21 1.97
C LEU A 125 7.93 -23.34 3.22
N ILE A 126 6.76 -22.75 3.49
CA ILE A 126 6.62 -21.74 4.55
C ILE A 126 7.04 -22.28 5.92
N ASP A 127 6.60 -23.49 6.26
CA ASP A 127 6.86 -24.09 7.57
C ASP A 127 8.35 -24.40 7.75
N TRP A 128 8.99 -24.88 6.69
CA TRP A 128 10.43 -25.12 6.67
C TRP A 128 11.22 -23.81 6.77
N PHE A 129 10.85 -22.80 5.99
CA PHE A 129 11.52 -21.49 5.97
C PHE A 129 11.41 -20.78 7.31
N PHE A 130 10.19 -20.65 7.85
CA PHE A 130 9.96 -20.02 9.15
C PHE A 130 10.56 -20.84 10.30
N GLY A 131 10.56 -22.17 10.19
CA GLY A 131 11.27 -23.05 11.12
C GLY A 131 12.79 -22.83 11.13
N LEU A 132 13.40 -22.56 9.96
CA LEU A 132 14.83 -22.29 9.84
C LEU A 132 15.21 -20.94 10.48
N ILE A 133 14.51 -19.85 10.13
CA ILE A 133 14.85 -18.52 10.66
C ILE A 133 14.51 -18.38 12.15
N SER A 134 13.54 -19.14 12.65
CA SER A 134 13.16 -19.12 14.08
C SER A 134 14.17 -19.77 15.02
N LYS A 135 15.24 -20.38 14.48
CA LYS A 135 16.37 -20.92 15.26
C LYS A 135 17.17 -19.83 15.98
N VAL A 136 17.19 -18.61 15.44
CA VAL A 136 17.87 -17.46 16.04
C VAL A 136 16.88 -16.49 16.68
N LYS A 137 17.25 -15.84 17.78
CA LYS A 137 16.36 -14.95 18.55
C LYS A 137 15.68 -13.86 17.69
N PRO A 138 16.39 -13.14 16.79
CA PRO A 138 15.75 -12.13 15.95
C PRO A 138 14.72 -12.73 14.98
N GLY A 139 15.03 -13.87 14.37
CA GLY A 139 14.16 -14.54 13.42
C GLY A 139 12.92 -15.14 14.09
N ARG A 140 13.03 -15.63 15.33
CA ARG A 140 11.87 -16.06 16.13
C ARG A 140 10.91 -14.90 16.38
N LYS A 141 11.42 -13.77 16.88
CA LYS A 141 10.62 -12.56 17.14
C LYS A 141 9.96 -12.04 15.86
N PHE A 142 10.68 -12.05 14.75
CA PHE A 142 10.14 -11.67 13.44
C PHE A 142 9.01 -12.60 12.99
N THR A 143 9.21 -13.91 13.10
CA THR A 143 8.21 -14.92 12.73
C THR A 143 6.95 -14.80 13.57
N GLU A 144 7.08 -14.77 14.90
CA GLU A 144 5.94 -14.59 15.82
C GLU A 144 5.17 -13.29 15.55
N TRP A 145 5.90 -12.19 15.31
CA TRP A 145 5.30 -10.91 14.93
C TRP A 145 4.52 -11.03 13.62
N LEU A 146 5.09 -11.68 12.60
CA LEU A 146 4.48 -11.82 11.28
C LEU A 146 3.22 -12.70 11.35
N PHE A 147 3.28 -13.85 12.02
CA PHE A 147 2.13 -14.73 12.25
C PHE A 147 1.00 -14.00 12.98
N THR A 148 1.32 -13.31 14.08
CA THR A 148 0.34 -12.56 14.87
C THR A 148 -0.32 -11.46 14.04
N ARG A 149 0.49 -10.73 13.26
CA ARG A 149 0.02 -9.64 12.40
C ARG A 149 -0.87 -10.16 11.28
N THR A 150 -0.46 -11.23 10.60
CA THR A 150 -1.21 -11.86 9.50
C THR A 150 -2.53 -12.38 10.00
N ARG A 151 -2.59 -13.07 11.14
CA ARG A 151 -3.84 -13.58 11.70
C ARG A 151 -4.80 -12.46 12.10
N ARG A 152 -4.27 -11.38 12.70
CA ARG A 152 -5.10 -10.21 13.08
C ARG A 152 -5.69 -9.47 11.88
N LYS A 153 -4.93 -9.37 10.79
CA LYS A 153 -5.35 -8.66 9.56
C LYS A 153 -6.10 -9.56 8.57
N GLY A 154 -5.97 -10.88 8.70
CA GLY A 154 -6.52 -11.88 7.78
C GLY A 154 -8.01 -12.19 7.95
N LYS A 155 -8.76 -11.39 8.71
CA LYS A 155 -10.22 -11.60 8.91
C LYS A 155 -11.00 -11.64 7.59
N SER A 156 -10.55 -10.90 6.57
CA SER A 156 -11.15 -10.97 5.23
C SER A 156 -10.91 -12.33 4.58
N ILE A 157 -9.75 -12.94 4.79
CA ILE A 157 -9.38 -14.24 4.23
C ILE A 157 -10.15 -15.35 4.93
N GLU A 158 -10.32 -15.26 6.25
CA GLU A 158 -11.14 -16.19 7.02
C GLU A 158 -12.60 -16.24 6.53
N LYS A 159 -13.15 -15.09 6.13
CA LYS A 159 -14.55 -14.97 5.71
C LYS A 159 -14.78 -15.20 4.22
N TYR A 160 -13.83 -14.76 3.38
CA TYR A 160 -13.99 -14.70 1.92
C TYR A 160 -12.95 -15.54 1.16
N GLU A 161 -12.20 -16.39 1.88
CA GLU A 161 -11.20 -17.31 1.35
C GLU A 161 -10.27 -16.66 0.31
N GLU A 162 -10.26 -17.13 -0.93
CA GLU A 162 -9.32 -16.68 -1.93
C GLU A 162 -9.62 -15.25 -2.43
N ILE A 163 -10.89 -14.83 -2.46
CA ILE A 163 -11.25 -13.43 -2.74
C ILE A 163 -10.74 -12.52 -1.62
N GLY A 164 -10.90 -12.97 -0.37
CA GLY A 164 -10.36 -12.30 0.80
C GLY A 164 -8.84 -12.13 0.74
N LEU A 165 -8.14 -13.12 0.15
CA LEU A 165 -6.69 -13.11 -0.06
C LEU A 165 -6.26 -12.07 -1.11
N ALA A 166 -6.94 -11.98 -2.26
CA ALA A 166 -6.63 -10.96 -3.25
C ALA A 166 -6.83 -9.54 -2.70
N ILE A 167 -7.92 -9.30 -1.99
CA ILE A 167 -8.18 -8.00 -1.32
C ILE A 167 -7.10 -7.70 -0.28
N PHE A 168 -6.78 -8.69 0.56
CA PHE A 168 -5.75 -8.55 1.58
C PHE A 168 -4.41 -8.14 0.97
N VAL A 169 -3.96 -8.84 -0.08
CA VAL A 169 -2.68 -8.54 -0.75
C VAL A 169 -2.71 -7.20 -1.46
N GLY A 170 -3.80 -6.89 -2.15
CA GLY A 170 -3.86 -5.71 -3.03
C GLY A 170 -4.06 -4.38 -2.33
N ILE A 171 -4.46 -4.39 -1.05
CA ILE A 171 -4.40 -3.19 -0.23
C ILE A 171 -2.92 -2.90 0.08
N PRO A 172 -2.33 -1.76 -0.37
CA PRO A 172 -0.90 -1.48 -0.19
C PRO A 172 -0.61 -0.90 1.20
N LEU A 173 -0.96 -1.65 2.25
CA LEU A 173 -0.69 -1.27 3.63
C LEU A 173 0.55 -2.00 4.17
N PRO A 174 1.22 -1.45 5.21
CA PRO A 174 2.34 -2.12 5.83
C PRO A 174 1.90 -3.46 6.47
N GLY A 175 2.56 -4.55 6.05
CA GLY A 175 2.27 -5.90 6.52
C GLY A 175 1.03 -6.54 5.88
N THR A 176 0.64 -6.11 4.69
CA THR A 176 -0.11 -6.90 3.71
C THR A 176 0.79 -7.10 2.48
N GLY A 177 0.50 -8.02 1.55
CA GLY A 177 1.38 -8.29 0.39
C GLY A 177 1.58 -9.75 0.04
N GLY A 178 2.34 -10.02 -1.01
CA GLY A 178 2.62 -11.37 -1.51
C GLY A 178 3.22 -12.27 -0.43
N TRP A 179 4.18 -11.77 0.35
CA TRP A 179 4.80 -12.51 1.46
C TRP A 179 3.78 -12.85 2.55
N THR A 180 3.10 -11.84 3.07
CA THR A 180 2.07 -12.05 4.10
C THR A 180 0.84 -12.79 3.59
N GLY A 181 0.55 -12.71 2.30
CA GLY A 181 -0.54 -13.39 1.62
C GLY A 181 -0.24 -14.86 1.45
N ALA A 182 0.99 -15.23 1.08
CA ALA A 182 1.44 -16.62 1.08
C ALA A 182 1.39 -17.22 2.48
N LEU A 183 1.83 -16.47 3.50
CA LEU A 183 1.69 -16.86 4.90
C LEU A 183 0.22 -17.01 5.31
N ALA A 184 -0.64 -16.06 4.93
CA ALA A 184 -2.06 -16.14 5.25
C ALA A 184 -2.71 -17.36 4.57
N ALA A 185 -2.39 -17.60 3.30
CA ALA A 185 -2.90 -18.76 2.57
C ALA A 185 -2.56 -20.07 3.25
N ASN A 186 -1.35 -20.21 3.79
CA ASN A 186 -0.97 -21.38 4.58
C ASN A 186 -1.74 -21.43 5.92
N ILE A 187 -1.82 -20.33 6.68
CA ILE A 187 -2.55 -20.26 7.96
C ILE A 187 -4.03 -20.65 7.81
N PHE A 188 -4.67 -20.25 6.70
CA PHE A 188 -6.08 -20.52 6.42
C PHE A 188 -6.30 -21.77 5.55
N GLY A 189 -5.25 -22.54 5.26
CA GLY A 189 -5.39 -23.82 4.54
C GLY A 189 -5.86 -23.70 3.09
N LEU A 190 -5.56 -22.59 2.41
CA LEU A 190 -5.97 -22.37 1.02
C LEU A 190 -5.14 -23.21 0.04
N ARG A 191 -5.76 -23.60 -1.07
CA ARG A 191 -5.12 -24.45 -2.10
C ARG A 191 -4.05 -23.68 -2.87
N PHE A 192 -2.86 -24.27 -3.01
CA PHE A 192 -1.68 -23.69 -3.68
C PHE A 192 -2.00 -22.88 -4.95
N TRP A 193 -2.58 -23.52 -5.99
CA TRP A 193 -2.83 -22.87 -7.28
C TRP A 193 -3.83 -21.72 -7.20
N ARG A 194 -4.83 -21.85 -6.32
CA ARG A 194 -5.80 -20.77 -6.09
C ARG A 194 -5.13 -19.63 -5.34
N SER A 195 -4.40 -19.92 -4.28
CA SER A 195 -3.62 -18.91 -3.56
C SER A 195 -2.66 -18.18 -4.47
N MET A 196 -1.97 -18.89 -5.36
CA MET A 196 -1.04 -18.33 -6.32
C MET A 196 -1.72 -17.31 -7.25
N PHE A 197 -2.88 -17.69 -7.81
CA PHE A 197 -3.67 -16.82 -8.69
C PHE A 197 -4.23 -15.59 -7.95
N PHE A 198 -4.83 -15.76 -6.77
CA PHE A 198 -5.42 -14.64 -6.03
C PHE A 198 -4.36 -13.71 -5.42
N ILE A 199 -3.19 -14.23 -5.03
CA ILE A 199 -2.04 -13.38 -4.68
C ILE A 199 -1.61 -12.55 -5.89
N PHE A 200 -1.49 -13.15 -7.07
CA PHE A 200 -1.14 -12.42 -8.28
C PHE A 200 -2.12 -11.28 -8.60
N LEU A 201 -3.43 -11.54 -8.51
CA LEU A 201 -4.46 -10.50 -8.68
C LEU A 201 -4.31 -9.38 -7.65
N GLY A 202 -4.07 -9.73 -6.39
CA GLY A 202 -3.78 -8.75 -5.35
C GLY A 202 -2.53 -7.93 -5.67
N VAL A 203 -1.45 -8.57 -6.13
CA VAL A 203 -0.20 -7.88 -6.51
C VAL A 203 -0.42 -6.90 -7.66
N ILE A 204 -1.19 -7.27 -8.69
CA ILE A 204 -1.57 -6.35 -9.76
C ILE A 204 -2.36 -5.15 -9.20
N MET A 205 -3.34 -5.41 -8.33
CA MET A 205 -4.12 -4.34 -7.71
C MET A 205 -3.24 -3.39 -6.90
N ALA A 206 -2.32 -3.91 -6.09
CA ALA A 206 -1.35 -3.10 -5.36
C ALA A 206 -0.40 -2.34 -6.30
N ALA A 207 0.05 -2.95 -7.40
CA ALA A 207 0.91 -2.31 -8.39
C ALA A 207 0.26 -1.07 -8.98
N ILE A 208 -1.01 -1.18 -9.37
CA ILE A 208 -1.79 -0.06 -9.91
C ILE A 208 -1.87 1.06 -8.88
N ILE A 209 -2.29 0.75 -7.64
CA ILE A 209 -2.46 1.77 -6.60
C ILE A 209 -1.13 2.46 -6.27
N VAL A 210 -0.06 1.70 -6.04
CA VAL A 210 1.25 2.25 -5.67
C VAL A 210 1.85 3.06 -6.82
N THR A 211 1.69 2.63 -8.07
CA THR A 211 2.16 3.37 -9.24
C THR A 211 1.44 4.72 -9.34
N ILE A 212 0.11 4.73 -9.22
CA ILE A 212 -0.68 5.98 -9.23
C ILE A 212 -0.20 6.91 -8.10
N LEU A 213 -0.04 6.40 -6.88
CA LEU A 213 0.45 7.20 -5.75
C LEU A 213 1.87 7.75 -6.00
N SER A 214 2.75 6.98 -6.64
CA SER A 214 4.12 7.41 -6.96
C SER A 214 4.13 8.48 -8.05
N LEU A 215 3.30 8.33 -9.08
CA LEU A 215 3.15 9.34 -10.14
C LEU A 215 2.55 10.64 -9.61
N MET A 216 1.53 10.55 -8.76
CA MET A 216 0.98 11.73 -8.08
C MET A 216 2.02 12.41 -7.19
N GLY A 217 2.86 11.63 -6.49
CA GLY A 217 3.99 12.15 -5.73
C GLY A 217 5.00 12.87 -6.61
N THR A 218 5.26 12.36 -7.82
CA THR A 218 6.15 13.01 -8.80
C THR A 218 5.60 14.36 -9.27
N LEU A 219 4.28 14.47 -9.47
CA LEU A 219 3.63 15.72 -9.89
C LEU A 219 3.55 16.78 -8.78
N ALA A 220 3.59 16.35 -7.52
CA ALA A 220 3.56 17.24 -6.36
C ALA A 220 4.94 17.80 -6.00
N LEU A 221 6.01 17.26 -6.61
CA LEU A 221 7.39 17.68 -6.42
C LEU A 221 7.84 18.58 -7.58
#